data_AF-A0A7J7DVH9-F1
#
_entry.id   AF-A0A7J7DVH9-F1
#
_cell.length_a   1.000
_cell.length_b   1.000
_cell.length_c   1.000
_cell.angle_alpha   90.00
_cell.angle_beta   90.00
_cell.angle_gamma   90.00
#
_symmetry.space_group_name_H-M   'P 1'
#
loop_
_entity.id
_entity.type
_entity.pdbx_description
1 polymer ?
#
loop_
_entity_poly.entity_id
_entity_poly.type
_entity_poly.pdbx_seq_one_letter_code
_entity_poly.pdbx_strand_id
1 'polypeptide(L)'
;MAISPEKEHPRETFGWAARDASAVLSPFKFSRRATGKKDVTFKVLYCGICHSDLHMIKNEWGSSIYPLVPGHEIVGVVTEVGSEVENFKIGEKVGAGLGTMDGIIDTVSAMHPLLPLIGLLKSHGKLVMVGAPEKPLELPVSPLILGRKMLGGSGIGGMKETQEMLEFAAKHSITSEVEVIPIDYVNTAMERLLKADVKYRFVIDIANTLKPIP
;
A
#
# COMPACT_ATOMS: atom_id res chain seq x y z
N MET A 1 -13.45 -4.51 -39.72
CA MET A 1 -12.09 -4.01 -39.43
C MET A 1 -12.01 -3.75 -37.94
N ALA A 2 -10.96 -4.23 -37.25
CA ALA A 2 -10.78 -3.93 -35.83
C ALA A 2 -10.54 -2.42 -35.66
N ILE A 3 -11.16 -1.81 -34.64
CA ILE A 3 -10.94 -0.40 -34.30
C ILE A 3 -9.50 -0.27 -33.79
N SER A 4 -8.76 0.74 -34.24
CA SER A 4 -7.41 0.98 -33.75
C SER A 4 -7.45 1.29 -32.24
N PRO A 5 -6.51 0.79 -31.42
CA PRO A 5 -6.49 1.03 -29.97
C PRO A 5 -6.55 2.52 -29.56
N GLU A 6 -6.06 3.42 -30.41
CA GLU A 6 -6.11 4.88 -30.24
C GLU A 6 -7.52 5.48 -30.34
N LYS A 7 -8.43 4.81 -31.05
CA LYS A 7 -9.79 5.30 -31.35
C LYS A 7 -10.90 4.47 -30.70
N GLU A 8 -10.54 3.50 -29.88
CA GLU A 8 -11.48 2.61 -29.21
C GLU A 8 -12.32 3.35 -28.15
N HIS A 9 -11.73 4.37 -27.54
CA HIS A 9 -12.32 5.12 -26.45
C HIS A 9 -12.04 6.64 -26.57
N PRO A 10 -12.80 7.49 -25.88
CA PRO A 10 -12.73 8.94 -26.08
C PRO A 10 -11.51 9.62 -25.44
N ARG A 11 -10.83 9.01 -24.47
CA ARG A 11 -9.67 9.62 -23.82
C ARG A 11 -8.38 9.05 -24.38
N GLU A 12 -7.65 9.86 -25.12
CA GLU A 12 -6.32 9.51 -25.61
C GLU A 12 -5.32 9.38 -24.45
N THR A 13 -4.41 8.41 -24.57
CA THR A 13 -3.31 8.20 -23.63
C THR A 13 -2.12 7.55 -24.35
N PHE A 14 -1.02 7.43 -23.64
CA PHE A 14 0.22 6.87 -24.18
C PHE A 14 0.94 6.04 -23.12
N GLY A 15 1.74 5.10 -23.58
CA GLY A 15 2.55 4.23 -22.76
C GLY A 15 3.59 3.50 -23.61
N TRP A 16 4.14 2.43 -23.07
CA TRP A 16 5.04 1.53 -23.77
C TRP A 16 4.43 0.13 -23.80
N ALA A 17 4.42 -0.51 -24.96
CA ALA A 17 3.82 -1.82 -25.16
C ALA A 17 4.79 -2.80 -25.78
N ALA A 18 4.66 -4.07 -25.40
CA ALA A 18 5.22 -5.20 -26.14
C ALA A 18 4.26 -5.53 -27.29
N ARG A 19 4.81 -5.84 -28.47
CA ARG A 19 4.02 -6.22 -29.65
C ARG A 19 4.07 -7.72 -29.94
N ASP A 20 5.01 -8.41 -29.31
CA ASP A 20 5.25 -9.84 -29.41
C ASP A 20 6.06 -10.31 -28.19
N ALA A 21 6.38 -11.60 -28.15
CA ALA A 21 7.08 -12.25 -27.05
C ALA A 21 8.60 -11.95 -26.95
N SER A 22 9.14 -11.04 -27.77
CA SER A 22 10.55 -10.62 -27.69
C SER A 22 10.88 -9.82 -26.43
N ALA A 23 9.87 -9.42 -25.65
CA ALA A 23 9.99 -8.53 -24.49
C ALA A 23 10.51 -7.11 -24.81
N VAL A 24 10.49 -6.70 -26.08
CA VAL A 24 10.87 -5.33 -26.46
C VAL A 24 9.68 -4.39 -26.30
N LEU A 25 9.80 -3.47 -25.35
CA LEU A 25 8.82 -2.39 -25.16
C LEU A 25 9.13 -1.22 -26.10
N SER A 26 8.08 -0.65 -26.70
CA SER A 26 8.20 0.54 -27.55
C SER A 26 7.02 1.50 -27.34
N PRO A 27 7.19 2.80 -27.66
CA PRO A 27 6.10 3.78 -27.52
C PRO A 27 4.82 3.31 -28.23
N PHE A 28 3.70 3.48 -27.53
CA PHE A 28 2.39 3.02 -27.96
C PHE A 28 1.32 4.02 -27.52
N LYS A 29 0.50 4.45 -28.47
CA LYS A 29 -0.68 5.29 -28.23
C LYS A 29 -1.90 4.39 -28.17
N PHE A 30 -2.79 4.69 -27.24
CA PHE A 30 -4.05 3.98 -27.07
C PHE A 30 -5.06 4.90 -26.38
N SER A 31 -6.25 4.39 -26.14
CA SER A 31 -7.31 5.17 -25.52
C SER A 31 -7.88 4.45 -24.29
N ARG A 32 -8.50 5.22 -23.40
CA ARG A 32 -9.22 4.75 -22.21
C ARG A 32 -10.63 5.32 -22.21
N ARG A 33 -11.56 4.60 -21.58
CA ARG A 33 -12.95 5.06 -21.42
C ARG A 33 -13.03 6.43 -20.74
N ALA A 34 -14.11 7.16 -20.98
CA ALA A 34 -14.44 8.32 -20.17
C ALA A 34 -14.68 7.90 -18.72
N THR A 35 -14.48 8.82 -17.77
CA THR A 35 -14.73 8.59 -16.35
C THR A 35 -16.23 8.31 -16.13
N GLY A 36 -16.59 7.05 -15.88
CA GLY A 36 -17.95 6.65 -15.55
C GLY A 36 -18.35 7.11 -14.15
N LYS A 37 -19.63 6.94 -13.79
CA LYS A 37 -20.18 7.40 -12.51
C LYS A 37 -19.47 6.84 -11.27
N LYS A 38 -18.88 5.65 -11.37
CA LYS A 38 -18.17 4.98 -10.26
C LYS A 38 -16.65 4.90 -10.48
N ASP A 39 -16.13 5.57 -11.51
CA ASP A 39 -14.72 5.48 -11.87
C ASP A 39 -13.89 6.58 -11.21
N VAL A 40 -12.61 6.28 -10.99
CA VAL A 40 -11.59 7.26 -10.64
C VAL A 40 -10.56 7.29 -11.75
N THR A 41 -10.32 8.48 -12.30
CA THR A 41 -9.21 8.72 -13.22
C THR A 41 -8.10 9.40 -12.44
N PHE A 42 -6.88 8.91 -12.61
CA PHE A 42 -5.71 9.50 -11.98
C PHE A 42 -4.53 9.55 -12.95
N LYS A 43 -3.70 10.58 -12.77
CA LYS A 43 -2.42 10.71 -13.46
C LYS A 43 -1.41 9.80 -12.77
N VAL A 44 -0.93 8.79 -13.47
CA VAL A 44 0.16 7.92 -12.99
C VAL A 44 1.42 8.78 -12.80
N LEU A 45 2.01 8.69 -11.61
CA LEU A 45 3.29 9.32 -11.29
C LEU A 45 4.44 8.31 -11.32
N TYR A 46 4.19 7.11 -10.78
CA TYR A 46 5.17 6.03 -10.73
C TYR A 46 4.47 4.70 -11.06
N CYS A 47 5.21 3.81 -11.73
CA CYS A 47 4.81 2.42 -11.96
C CYS A 47 5.97 1.53 -11.52
N GLY A 48 5.70 0.61 -10.60
CA GLY A 48 6.61 -0.48 -10.27
C GLY A 48 6.79 -1.44 -11.44
N ILE A 49 7.92 -2.13 -11.48
CA ILE A 49 8.21 -3.20 -12.42
C ILE A 49 8.43 -4.46 -11.60
N CYS A 50 7.66 -5.51 -11.91
CA CYS A 50 7.74 -6.80 -11.24
C CYS A 50 8.13 -7.91 -12.23
N HIS A 51 8.55 -9.06 -11.71
CA HIS A 51 8.89 -10.23 -12.54
C HIS A 51 7.68 -10.76 -13.32
N SER A 52 6.46 -10.55 -12.81
CA SER A 52 5.22 -10.83 -13.52
C SER A 52 5.08 -10.04 -14.82
N ASP A 53 5.54 -8.78 -14.87
CA ASP A 53 5.53 -8.01 -16.12
C ASP A 53 6.43 -8.68 -17.16
N LEU A 54 7.58 -9.23 -16.75
CA LEU A 54 8.50 -9.97 -17.62
C LEU A 54 7.87 -11.25 -18.16
N HIS A 55 7.25 -12.06 -17.29
CA HIS A 55 6.56 -13.29 -17.69
C HIS A 55 5.44 -13.00 -18.70
N MET A 56 4.69 -11.91 -18.51
CA MET A 56 3.62 -11.48 -19.40
C MET A 56 4.17 -10.98 -20.74
N ILE A 57 5.17 -10.09 -20.78
CA ILE A 57 5.70 -9.58 -22.06
C ILE A 57 6.50 -10.62 -22.87
N LYS A 58 6.91 -11.73 -22.24
CA LYS A 58 7.51 -12.89 -22.91
C LYS A 58 6.53 -14.00 -23.24
N ASN A 59 5.27 -13.86 -22.83
CA ASN A 59 4.25 -14.91 -22.92
C ASN A 59 4.66 -16.27 -22.34
N GLU A 60 5.42 -16.29 -21.25
CA GLU A 60 5.92 -17.55 -20.65
C GLU A 60 4.78 -18.41 -20.07
N TRP A 61 3.63 -17.80 -19.78
CA TRP A 61 2.41 -18.49 -19.32
C TRP A 61 1.41 -18.81 -20.46
N GLY A 62 1.71 -18.45 -21.71
CA GLY A 62 0.90 -18.80 -22.89
C GLY A 62 -0.44 -18.06 -23.03
N SER A 63 -0.73 -17.06 -22.19
CA SER A 63 -2.02 -16.36 -22.11
C SER A 63 -1.95 -14.87 -22.47
N SER A 64 -0.83 -14.39 -22.98
CA SER A 64 -0.61 -12.95 -23.24
C SER A 64 -1.28 -12.49 -24.52
N ILE A 65 -1.96 -11.34 -24.47
CA ILE A 65 -2.64 -10.72 -25.61
C ILE A 65 -1.86 -9.47 -25.99
N TYR A 66 -1.37 -9.43 -27.22
CA TYR A 66 -0.62 -8.30 -27.76
C TYR A 66 -1.51 -7.39 -28.64
N PRO A 67 -1.27 -6.06 -28.67
CA PRO A 67 -0.23 -5.32 -27.95
C PRO A 67 -0.48 -5.26 -26.43
N LEU A 68 0.55 -5.55 -25.63
CA LEU A 68 0.48 -5.65 -24.17
C LEU A 68 1.20 -4.47 -23.52
N VAL A 69 0.47 -3.65 -22.76
CA VAL A 69 1.04 -2.58 -21.91
C VAL A 69 1.18 -3.15 -20.49
N PRO A 70 2.40 -3.43 -19.99
CA PRO A 70 2.60 -3.89 -18.62
C PRO A 70 2.40 -2.74 -17.62
N GLY A 71 2.41 -3.07 -16.33
CA GLY A 71 2.22 -2.09 -15.26
C GLY A 71 0.95 -2.35 -14.46
N HIS A 72 1.13 -3.08 -13.36
CA HIS A 72 0.07 -3.43 -12.40
C HIS A 72 0.39 -2.92 -10.98
N GLU A 73 1.40 -2.06 -10.86
CA GLU A 73 1.88 -1.44 -9.62
C GLU A 73 1.94 0.08 -9.79
N ILE A 74 0.79 0.73 -9.99
CA ILE A 74 0.76 2.16 -10.32
C ILE A 74 0.33 3.00 -9.13
N VAL A 75 1.03 4.12 -8.91
CA VAL A 75 0.61 5.18 -7.98
C VAL A 75 0.53 6.50 -8.72
N GLY A 76 -0.43 7.33 -8.32
CA GLY A 76 -0.68 8.59 -8.99
C GLY A 76 -1.57 9.54 -8.22
N VAL A 77 -2.03 10.58 -8.89
CA VAL A 77 -2.88 11.64 -8.32
C VAL A 77 -4.20 11.69 -9.06
N VAL A 78 -5.31 11.65 -8.33
CA VAL A 78 -6.67 11.70 -8.88
C VAL A 78 -6.87 13.00 -9.67
N THR A 79 -7.30 12.86 -10.92
CA THR A 79 -7.62 13.97 -11.82
C THR A 79 -9.12 14.12 -12.03
N GLU A 80 -9.89 13.03 -11.97
CA GLU A 80 -11.35 13.07 -12.10
C GLU A 80 -11.99 11.94 -11.28
N VAL A 81 -13.20 12.20 -10.78
CA VAL A 81 -14.02 11.23 -10.03
C VAL A 81 -15.42 11.20 -10.60
N GLY A 82 -16.01 10.00 -10.67
CA GLY A 82 -17.39 9.81 -11.05
C GLY A 82 -18.37 10.36 -10.01
N SER A 83 -19.60 10.65 -10.44
CA SER A 83 -20.64 11.25 -9.59
C SER A 83 -21.09 10.40 -8.39
N GLU A 84 -20.82 9.10 -8.41
CA GLU A 84 -21.16 8.13 -7.35
C GLU A 84 -19.91 7.66 -6.58
N VAL A 85 -18.77 8.34 -6.73
CA VAL A 85 -17.55 8.05 -5.98
C VAL A 85 -17.52 8.89 -4.70
N GLU A 86 -17.54 8.22 -3.55
CA GLU A 86 -17.55 8.89 -2.23
C GLU A 86 -16.17 8.93 -1.56
N ASN A 87 -15.31 7.97 -1.88
CA ASN A 87 -14.08 7.69 -1.12
C ASN A 87 -12.81 8.37 -1.68
N PHE A 88 -12.93 9.12 -2.77
CA PHE A 88 -11.78 9.76 -3.42
C PHE A 88 -12.10 11.17 -3.86
N LYS A 89 -11.12 12.06 -3.74
CA LYS A 89 -11.19 13.45 -4.18
C LYS A 89 -10.10 13.77 -5.18
N ILE A 90 -10.38 14.73 -6.06
CA ILE A 90 -9.38 15.27 -6.99
C ILE A 90 -8.20 15.82 -6.19
N GLY A 91 -6.98 15.46 -6.60
CA GLY A 91 -5.74 15.83 -5.92
C GLY A 91 -5.23 14.79 -4.90
N GLU A 92 -6.04 13.78 -4.54
CA GLU A 92 -5.59 12.72 -3.63
C GLU A 92 -4.61 11.76 -4.32
N LYS A 93 -3.68 11.22 -3.52
CA LYS A 93 -2.75 10.19 -3.97
C LYS A 93 -3.45 8.82 -3.89
N VAL A 94 -3.41 8.07 -4.99
CA VAL A 94 -4.04 6.75 -5.08
C VAL A 94 -3.06 5.74 -5.66
N GLY A 95 -3.19 4.48 -5.22
CA GLY A 95 -2.49 3.35 -5.79
C GLY A 95 -3.47 2.35 -6.38
N ALA A 96 -3.14 1.78 -7.54
CA ALA A 96 -3.81 0.62 -8.08
C ALA A 96 -2.79 -0.51 -8.22
N GLY A 97 -3.01 -1.56 -7.45
CA GLY A 97 -2.28 -2.82 -7.55
C GLY A 97 -3.13 -3.93 -6.95
N LEU A 98 -3.14 -5.09 -7.60
CA LEU A 98 -3.71 -6.30 -7.07
C LEU A 98 -2.61 -7.35 -7.06
N GLY A 99 -2.42 -8.03 -5.95
CA GLY A 99 -1.50 -9.16 -5.94
C GLY A 99 -0.01 -8.80 -6.01
N THR A 100 0.43 -7.71 -5.39
CA THR A 100 1.81 -7.19 -5.51
C THR A 100 2.62 -7.36 -4.23
N MET A 101 1.97 -7.33 -3.07
CA MET A 101 2.61 -7.39 -1.76
C MET A 101 2.74 -8.85 -1.27
N ASP A 102 3.95 -9.26 -0.89
CA ASP A 102 4.17 -10.56 -0.23
C ASP A 102 3.63 -10.57 1.21
N GLY A 103 3.67 -9.42 1.88
CA GLY A 103 3.08 -9.23 3.19
C GLY A 103 2.78 -7.77 3.50
N ILE A 104 1.84 -7.54 4.40
CA ILE A 104 1.44 -6.22 4.90
C ILE A 104 1.41 -6.29 6.43
N ILE A 105 2.04 -5.31 7.09
CA ILE A 105 1.94 -5.11 8.54
C ILE A 105 0.97 -3.95 8.76
N ASP A 106 -0.19 -4.26 9.33
CA ASP A 106 -1.24 -3.28 9.58
C ASP A 106 -1.16 -2.76 11.02
N THR A 107 -0.82 -1.48 11.16
CA THR A 107 -0.62 -0.76 12.43
C THR A 107 -1.79 0.15 12.80
N VAL A 108 -2.88 0.14 12.03
CA VAL A 108 -3.98 1.08 12.23
C VAL A 108 -4.77 0.72 13.50
N SER A 109 -4.76 1.62 14.49
CA SER A 109 -5.48 1.46 15.77
C SER A 109 -6.96 1.88 15.71
N ALA A 110 -7.54 1.97 14.51
CA ALA A 110 -8.91 2.41 14.29
C ALA A 110 -9.61 1.51 13.25
N MET A 111 -10.95 1.60 13.21
CA MET A 111 -11.76 0.84 12.26
C MET A 111 -11.44 1.28 10.82
N HIS A 112 -11.15 0.32 9.95
CA HIS A 112 -10.87 0.57 8.53
C HIS A 112 -11.15 -0.71 7.70
N PRO A 113 -11.42 -0.60 6.38
CA PRO A 113 -11.77 -1.75 5.55
C PRO A 113 -10.55 -2.61 5.20
N LEU A 114 -10.69 -3.94 5.33
CA LEU A 114 -9.61 -4.90 5.03
C LEU A 114 -9.53 -5.31 3.55
N LEU A 115 -10.62 -5.15 2.79
CA LEU A 115 -10.70 -5.58 1.39
C LEU A 115 -9.58 -4.97 0.51
N PRO A 116 -9.25 -3.66 0.61
CA PRO A 116 -8.16 -3.09 -0.16
C PRO A 116 -6.79 -3.72 0.17
N LEU A 117 -6.52 -3.96 1.46
CA LEU A 117 -5.27 -4.57 1.92
C LEU A 117 -5.13 -6.00 1.43
N ILE A 118 -6.21 -6.78 1.54
CA ILE A 118 -6.23 -8.17 1.04
C ILE A 118 -6.11 -8.18 -0.48
N GLY A 119 -6.66 -7.19 -1.20
CA GLY A 119 -6.50 -7.04 -2.64
C GLY A 119 -5.05 -6.85 -3.08
N LEU A 120 -4.28 -6.06 -2.32
CA LEU A 120 -2.87 -5.78 -2.59
C LEU A 120 -1.96 -7.01 -2.40
N LEU A 121 -2.36 -7.97 -1.57
CA LEU A 121 -1.55 -9.17 -1.32
C LEU A 121 -1.51 -10.13 -2.51
N LYS A 122 -0.31 -10.65 -2.84
CA LYS A 122 -0.09 -11.79 -3.74
C LYS A 122 -0.89 -13.02 -3.29
N SER A 123 -1.00 -14.02 -4.18
CA SER A 123 -1.40 -15.36 -3.74
C SER A 123 -0.43 -15.83 -2.65
N HIS A 124 -0.95 -16.41 -1.57
CA HIS A 124 -0.18 -16.75 -0.35
C HIS A 124 0.36 -15.57 0.46
N GLY A 125 -0.01 -14.33 0.12
CA GLY A 125 0.38 -13.16 0.88
C GLY A 125 -0.17 -13.17 2.31
N LYS A 126 0.53 -12.47 3.22
CA LYS A 126 0.21 -12.42 4.65
C LYS A 126 -0.18 -11.02 5.08
N LEU A 127 -1.38 -10.84 5.62
CA LEU A 127 -1.77 -9.64 6.35
C LEU A 127 -1.56 -9.89 7.85
N VAL A 128 -0.65 -9.15 8.46
CA VAL A 128 -0.35 -9.25 9.90
C VAL A 128 -0.94 -8.03 10.61
N MET A 129 -1.92 -8.29 11.47
CA MET A 129 -2.57 -7.28 12.30
C MET A 129 -1.73 -7.06 13.56
N VAL A 130 -1.24 -5.82 13.73
CA VAL A 130 -0.61 -5.35 14.98
C VAL A 130 -1.36 -4.17 15.59
N GLY A 131 -2.15 -3.45 14.77
CA GLY A 131 -3.10 -2.45 15.22
C GLY A 131 -4.23 -3.05 16.05
N ALA A 132 -4.70 -2.31 17.05
CA ALA A 132 -5.73 -2.75 17.99
C ALA A 132 -6.94 -1.80 17.94
N PRO A 133 -7.85 -1.97 16.96
CA PRO A 133 -9.07 -1.16 16.88
C PRO A 133 -10.06 -1.52 17.99
N GLU A 134 -10.77 -0.52 18.50
CA GLU A 134 -11.80 -0.72 19.54
C GLU A 134 -13.01 -1.55 19.06
N LYS A 135 -13.28 -1.51 17.76
CA LYS A 135 -14.40 -2.24 17.13
C LYS A 135 -13.87 -3.37 16.24
N PRO A 136 -14.58 -4.51 16.16
CA PRO A 136 -14.24 -5.58 15.23
C PRO A 136 -14.18 -5.09 13.77
N LEU A 137 -13.24 -5.63 13.00
CA LEU A 137 -13.14 -5.37 11.56
C LEU A 137 -13.96 -6.40 10.78
N GLU A 138 -14.53 -5.98 9.65
CA GLU A 138 -15.22 -6.88 8.73
C GLU A 138 -14.22 -7.62 7.84
N LEU A 139 -14.30 -8.96 7.85
CA LEU A 139 -13.38 -9.82 7.11
C LEU A 139 -14.01 -10.34 5.81
N PRO A 140 -13.56 -9.88 4.63
CA PRO A 140 -14.00 -10.47 3.36
C PRO A 140 -13.31 -11.83 3.16
N VAL A 141 -14.09 -12.90 3.25
CA VAL A 141 -13.57 -14.28 3.21
C VAL A 141 -13.19 -14.73 1.79
N SER A 142 -13.95 -14.35 0.76
CA SER A 142 -13.74 -14.84 -0.61
C SER A 142 -12.34 -14.56 -1.16
N PRO A 143 -11.75 -13.35 -1.01
CA PRO A 143 -10.38 -13.07 -1.45
C PRO A 143 -9.30 -13.87 -0.72
N LEU A 144 -9.54 -14.29 0.53
CA LEU A 144 -8.62 -15.14 1.28
C LEU A 144 -8.61 -16.56 0.70
N ILE A 145 -9.79 -17.12 0.41
CA ILE A 145 -9.94 -18.45 -0.18
C ILE A 145 -9.31 -18.47 -1.58
N LEU A 146 -9.73 -17.55 -2.45
CA LEU A 146 -9.30 -17.52 -3.85
C LEU A 146 -7.78 -17.31 -3.99
N GLY A 147 -7.18 -16.49 -3.13
CA GLY A 147 -5.74 -16.20 -3.15
C GLY A 147 -4.90 -17.04 -2.20
N ARG A 148 -5.49 -18.00 -1.46
CA ARG A 148 -4.80 -18.74 -0.37
C ARG A 148 -4.03 -17.83 0.60
N LYS A 149 -4.60 -16.66 0.89
CA LYS A 149 -3.96 -15.60 1.68
C LYS A 149 -4.16 -15.87 3.16
N MET A 150 -3.23 -15.40 3.99
CA MET A 150 -3.33 -15.53 5.44
C MET A 150 -3.59 -14.17 6.08
N LEU A 151 -4.49 -14.16 7.06
CA LEU A 151 -4.66 -13.07 8.00
C LEU A 151 -4.31 -13.60 9.38
N GLY A 152 -3.40 -12.93 10.09
CA GLY A 152 -2.96 -13.32 11.42
C GLY A 152 -2.72 -12.10 12.30
N GLY A 153 -2.86 -12.28 13.62
CA GLY A 153 -2.49 -11.27 14.60
C GLY A 153 -1.09 -11.53 15.17
N SER A 154 -0.38 -10.47 15.52
CA SER A 154 0.86 -10.57 16.29
C SER A 154 0.87 -9.46 17.35
N GLY A 155 0.92 -9.88 18.61
CA GLY A 155 1.08 -8.99 19.74
C GLY A 155 2.41 -9.29 20.41
N ILE A 156 3.20 -8.25 20.65
CA ILE A 156 4.49 -8.29 21.36
C ILE A 156 5.47 -9.35 20.77
N GLY A 157 6.51 -9.70 21.53
CA GLY A 157 7.46 -10.76 21.21
C GLY A 157 8.04 -11.34 22.50
N GLY A 158 8.60 -12.55 22.42
CA GLY A 158 9.26 -13.17 23.57
C GLY A 158 10.54 -12.45 23.97
N MET A 159 11.04 -12.70 25.19
CA MET A 159 12.31 -12.09 25.67
C MET A 159 13.49 -12.41 24.75
N LYS A 160 13.57 -13.65 24.27
CA LYS A 160 14.64 -14.08 23.35
C LYS A 160 14.57 -13.33 22.02
N GLU A 161 13.39 -13.27 21.41
CA GLU A 161 13.16 -12.53 20.14
C GLU A 161 13.42 -11.03 20.30
N THR A 162 13.06 -10.48 21.45
CA THR A 162 13.33 -9.06 21.77
C THR A 162 14.82 -8.79 21.82
N GLN A 163 15.59 -9.66 22.46
CA GLN A 163 17.05 -9.54 22.50
C GLN A 163 17.67 -9.64 21.09
N GLU A 164 17.24 -10.62 20.29
CA GLU A 164 17.67 -10.79 18.90
C GLU A 164 17.32 -9.55 18.04
N MET A 165 16.14 -8.96 18.24
CA MET A 165 15.69 -7.74 17.57
C MET A 165 16.55 -6.53 17.95
N LEU A 166 16.90 -6.36 19.23
CA LEU A 166 17.76 -5.27 19.69
C LEU A 166 19.17 -5.38 19.10
N GLU A 167 19.73 -6.59 19.07
CA GLU A 167 21.03 -6.87 18.44
C GLU A 167 21.01 -6.59 16.94
N PHE A 168 19.96 -7.00 16.24
CA PHE A 168 19.77 -6.71 14.82
C PHE A 168 19.65 -5.20 14.57
N ALA A 169 18.84 -4.50 15.35
CA ALA A 169 18.67 -3.06 15.23
C ALA A 169 20.00 -2.31 15.44
N ALA A 170 20.76 -2.70 16.47
CA ALA A 170 22.10 -2.15 16.73
C ALA A 170 23.06 -2.40 15.56
N LYS A 171 23.10 -3.64 15.05
CA LYS A 171 23.96 -4.02 13.91
C LYS A 171 23.64 -3.22 12.64
N HIS A 172 22.38 -2.92 12.39
CA HIS A 172 21.92 -2.27 11.16
C HIS A 172 21.59 -0.77 11.34
N SER A 173 21.95 -0.18 12.48
CA SER A 173 21.70 1.23 12.80
C SER A 173 20.22 1.64 12.64
N ILE A 174 19.31 0.74 13.01
CA ILE A 174 17.86 0.99 12.96
C ILE A 174 17.48 1.74 14.23
N THR A 175 16.97 2.96 14.06
CA THR A 175 16.52 3.82 15.16
C THR A 175 15.15 4.41 14.84
N SER A 176 14.44 4.87 15.86
CA SER A 176 13.18 5.60 15.70
C SER A 176 13.46 7.10 15.73
N GLU A 177 12.68 7.89 14.98
CA GLU A 177 12.61 9.34 15.21
C GLU A 177 11.80 9.59 16.49
N VAL A 178 12.42 10.31 17.43
CA VAL A 178 11.88 10.51 18.77
C VAL A 178 11.83 11.98 19.15
N GLU A 179 10.79 12.34 19.88
CA GLU A 179 10.68 13.59 20.64
C GLU A 179 10.98 13.27 22.11
N VAL A 180 12.16 13.67 22.59
CA VAL A 180 12.54 13.49 24.00
C VAL A 180 11.86 14.57 24.84
N ILE A 181 11.11 14.16 25.86
CA ILE A 181 10.31 15.05 26.72
C ILE A 181 10.68 14.87 28.19
N PRO A 182 10.58 15.94 29.01
CA PRO A 182 10.65 15.82 30.46
C PRO A 182 9.37 15.17 31.03
N ILE A 183 9.47 14.59 32.23
CA ILE A 183 8.36 13.86 32.84
C ILE A 183 7.14 14.73 33.18
N ASP A 184 7.32 16.02 33.44
CA ASP A 184 6.24 16.97 33.69
C ASP A 184 5.39 17.27 32.44
N TYR A 185 5.92 17.01 31.24
CA TYR A 185 5.23 17.19 29.96
C TYR A 185 4.36 15.98 29.56
N VAL A 186 4.35 14.90 30.35
CA VAL A 186 3.70 13.63 29.96
C VAL A 186 2.20 13.78 29.62
N ASN A 187 1.47 14.64 30.33
CA ASN A 187 0.03 14.84 30.07
C ASN A 187 -0.21 15.55 28.73
N THR A 188 0.58 16.58 28.42
CA THR A 188 0.52 17.25 27.11
C THR A 188 0.91 16.29 25.99
N ALA A 189 1.91 15.43 26.22
CA ALA A 189 2.29 14.40 25.27
C ALA A 189 1.16 13.39 24.99
N MET A 190 0.36 13.01 26.01
CA MET A 190 -0.81 12.14 25.82
C MET A 190 -1.90 12.79 24.96
N GLU A 191 -2.19 14.08 25.16
CA GLU A 191 -3.16 14.82 24.34
C GLU A 191 -2.70 14.96 22.87
N ARG A 192 -1.40 15.20 22.67
CA ARG A 192 -0.79 15.25 21.33
C ARG A 192 -0.83 13.88 20.66
N LEU A 193 -0.51 12.82 21.38
CA LEU A 193 -0.55 11.45 20.88
C LEU A 193 -1.95 11.06 20.37
N LEU A 194 -3.01 11.41 21.11
CA LEU A 194 -4.39 11.16 20.69
C LEU A 194 -4.74 11.85 19.36
N LYS A 195 -4.13 13.01 19.09
CA LYS A 195 -4.30 13.78 17.84
C LYS A 195 -3.32 13.37 16.74
N ALA A 196 -2.51 12.31 16.96
CA ALA A 196 -1.40 11.90 16.10
C ALA A 196 -0.37 13.03 15.84
N ASP A 197 -0.24 13.98 16.78
CA ASP A 197 0.67 15.11 16.70
C ASP A 197 2.04 14.78 17.33
N VAL A 198 2.76 13.86 16.70
CA VAL A 198 4.11 13.42 17.11
C VAL A 198 4.88 12.88 15.91
N LYS A 199 6.20 13.10 15.86
CA LYS A 199 7.08 12.56 14.81
C LYS A 199 8.25 11.77 15.41
N TYR A 200 8.22 10.44 15.50
CA TYR A 200 7.08 9.52 15.42
C TYR A 200 6.72 8.93 16.80
N ARG A 201 7.55 9.17 17.82
CA ARG A 201 7.37 8.61 19.18
C ARG A 201 7.87 9.58 20.25
N PHE A 202 7.16 9.67 21.37
CA PHE A 202 7.69 10.34 22.57
C PHE A 202 8.59 9.39 23.37
N VAL A 203 9.68 9.94 23.92
CA VAL A 203 10.55 9.25 24.88
C VAL A 203 10.71 10.15 26.11
N ILE A 204 10.38 9.64 27.28
CA ILE A 204 10.51 10.40 28.52
C ILE A 204 11.94 10.26 29.04
N ASP A 205 12.62 11.39 29.27
CA ASP A 205 13.94 11.41 29.91
C ASP A 205 13.81 11.28 31.43
N ILE A 206 13.62 10.04 31.88
CA ILE A 206 13.44 9.75 33.31
C ILE A 206 14.68 10.15 34.13
N ALA A 207 15.88 9.80 33.64
CA ALA A 207 17.11 9.95 34.42
C ALA A 207 17.40 11.41 34.78
N ASN A 208 17.12 12.35 33.87
CA ASN A 208 17.42 13.76 34.09
C ASN A 208 16.25 14.56 34.66
N THR A 209 15.01 14.07 34.53
CA THR A 209 13.81 14.90 34.79
C THR A 209 12.92 14.37 35.91
N LEU A 210 12.99 13.08 36.25
CA LEU A 210 12.26 12.53 37.39
C LEU A 210 13.00 12.84 38.70
N LYS A 211 12.37 13.66 39.54
CA LYS A 211 12.86 13.95 40.88
C LYS A 211 12.24 12.99 41.89
N PRO A 212 12.98 12.54 42.93
CA PRO A 212 12.41 11.80 44.04
C PRO A 212 11.27 12.62 44.65
N ILE A 213 10.14 11.97 44.88
CA ILE A 213 9.06 12.58 45.65
C ILE A 213 9.56 12.64 47.11
N PRO A 214 9.51 13.81 47.78
CA PRO A 214 9.90 13.94 49.18
C PRO A 214 9.02 13.10 50.11
#